data_AF-A0A0K9Z1E8-F1
#
_entry.id   AF-A0A0K9Z1E8-F1
#
_cell.length_a   1.000
_cell.length_b   1.000
_cell.length_c   1.000
_cell.angle_alpha   90.00
_cell.angle_beta   90.00
_cell.angle_gamma   90.00
#
_symmetry.space_group_name_H-M   'P 1'
#
loop_
_entity.id
_entity.type
_entity.pdbx_description
1 polymer ?
#
loop_
_entity_poly.entity_id
_entity_poly.type
_entity_poly.pdbx_seq_one_letter_code
_entity_poly.pdbx_strand_id
1 'polypeptide(L)'
;MRTILFDFDGTVADTLPLIYNAFRSTFQRHLNQHFSDEQIVALFGPTETEMIRKQLPIHEHEAALTHFFDVYTNEHQQLQNPAGIIRMLDAFLAAMKQLHATPEETIFVGDSDADTIAGRAAGLKTVGLEKRRVRPHESTSDAPFPSFY
;
A
#
# COMPACT_ATOMS: atom_id res chain seq x y z
N MET A 1 -26.99 3.61 14.39
CA MET A 1 -26.72 3.77 12.94
C MET A 1 -25.36 3.13 12.69
N ARG A 2 -25.14 2.30 11.67
CA ARG A 2 -23.82 1.65 11.50
C ARG A 2 -22.85 2.62 10.81
N THR A 3 -21.77 2.96 11.49
CA THR A 3 -20.70 3.83 10.98
C THR A 3 -19.55 2.97 10.45
N ILE A 4 -19.02 3.30 9.28
CA ILE A 4 -17.88 2.59 8.68
C ILE A 4 -16.71 3.57 8.59
N LEU A 5 -15.57 3.21 9.18
CA LEU A 5 -14.31 3.93 9.07
C LEU A 5 -13.40 3.16 8.11
N PHE A 6 -12.84 3.88 7.13
CA PHE A 6 -11.86 3.36 6.17
C PHE A 6 -10.53 4.10 6.37
N ASP A 7 -9.43 3.36 6.40
CA ASP A 7 -8.10 3.90 6.15
C ASP A 7 -7.71 3.51 4.71
N PHE A 8 -7.25 4.48 3.90
CA PHE A 8 -6.89 4.24 2.51
C PHE A 8 -5.46 4.67 2.14
N ASP A 9 -4.68 5.23 3.06
CA ASP A 9 -3.49 5.98 2.64
C ASP A 9 -2.45 6.16 3.77
N GLY A 10 -1.90 5.05 4.25
CA GLY A 10 -0.58 5.03 4.90
C GLY A 10 -0.52 5.68 6.29
N THR A 11 -1.65 5.90 6.96
CA THR A 11 -1.66 6.54 8.30
C THR A 11 -0.95 5.72 9.37
N VAL A 12 -0.83 4.40 9.17
CA VAL A 12 -0.11 3.53 10.09
C VAL A 12 1.37 3.38 9.72
N ALA A 13 1.75 3.57 8.46
CA ALA A 13 3.11 3.35 7.98
C ALA A 13 3.47 4.43 6.94
N ASP A 14 4.44 5.28 7.28
CA ASP A 14 5.03 6.19 6.29
C ASP A 14 5.83 5.37 5.26
N THR A 15 5.15 4.97 4.18
CA THR A 15 5.71 4.10 3.14
C THR A 15 6.38 4.86 2.01
N LEU A 16 6.26 6.20 1.96
CA LEU A 16 6.91 7.02 0.93
C LEU A 16 8.44 6.86 0.94
N PRO A 17 9.13 6.88 2.10
CA PRO A 17 10.57 6.59 2.14
C PRO A 17 10.92 5.21 1.58
N LEU A 18 10.09 4.19 1.83
CA LEU A 18 10.30 2.83 1.32
C LEU A 18 10.17 2.78 -0.20
N ILE A 19 9.16 3.49 -0.73
CA ILE A 19 8.95 3.62 -2.18
C ILE A 19 10.13 4.33 -2.84
N TYR A 20 10.63 5.43 -2.25
CA TYR A 20 11.81 6.14 -2.76
C TYR A 20 13.06 5.25 -2.76
N ASN A 21 13.29 4.50 -1.68
CA ASN A 21 14.41 3.57 -1.61
C ASN A 21 14.30 2.45 -2.64
N ALA A 22 13.11 1.86 -2.82
CA ALA A 22 12.88 0.82 -3.81
C ALA A 22 13.14 1.34 -5.24
N PHE A 23 12.61 2.50 -5.62
CA PHE A 23 12.89 3.11 -6.92
C PHE A 23 14.37 3.41 -7.11
N ARG A 24 15.00 4.05 -6.13
CA ARG A 24 16.43 4.41 -6.19
C ARG A 24 17.31 3.18 -6.34
N SER A 25 17.02 2.12 -5.58
CA SER A 25 17.71 0.83 -5.64
C SER A 25 17.55 0.19 -7.02
N THR A 26 16.34 0.18 -7.57
CA THR A 26 16.06 -0.35 -8.91
C THR A 26 16.77 0.42 -10.02
N PHE A 27 16.67 1.75 -10.03
CA PHE A 27 17.33 2.55 -11.07
C PHE A 27 18.85 2.53 -10.95
N GLN A 28 19.39 2.46 -9.72
CA GLN A 28 20.82 2.28 -9.57
C GLN A 28 21.28 0.93 -10.12
N ARG A 29 20.51 -0.15 -9.91
CA ARG A 29 20.90 -1.48 -10.38
C ARG A 29 20.76 -1.66 -11.89
N HIS A 30 19.67 -1.18 -12.49
CA HIS A 30 19.31 -1.47 -13.87
C HIS A 30 19.65 -0.34 -14.85
N LEU A 31 19.81 0.89 -14.38
CA LEU A 31 20.24 2.05 -15.21
C LEU A 31 21.64 2.55 -14.83
N ASN A 32 22.20 2.11 -13.70
CA ASN A 32 23.40 2.69 -13.11
C ASN A 32 23.26 4.21 -12.84
N GLN A 33 22.05 4.63 -12.46
CA GLN A 33 21.69 6.02 -12.20
C GLN A 33 21.15 6.20 -10.78
N HIS A 34 21.64 7.23 -10.09
CA HIS A 34 21.14 7.64 -8.80
C HIS A 34 20.08 8.73 -8.94
N PHE A 35 18.84 8.39 -8.62
CA PHE A 35 17.74 9.34 -8.62
C PHE A 35 17.58 9.98 -7.23
N SER A 36 17.41 11.29 -7.22
CA SER A 36 16.94 12.07 -6.06
C SER A 36 15.45 11.87 -5.84
N ASP A 37 14.96 12.25 -4.66
CA ASP A 37 13.54 12.17 -4.32
C ASP A 37 12.69 13.01 -5.27
N GLU A 38 13.17 14.21 -5.65
CA GLU A 38 12.52 15.10 -6.61
C GLU A 38 12.37 14.43 -7.99
N GLN A 39 13.41 13.73 -8.45
CA GLN A 39 13.37 12.99 -9.71
C GLN A 39 12.42 11.80 -9.63
N ILE A 40 12.37 11.09 -8.50
CA ILE A 40 11.43 9.97 -8.30
C ILE A 40 9.99 10.49 -8.24
N VAL A 41 9.74 11.58 -7.50
CA VAL A 41 8.42 12.23 -7.42
C VAL A 41 7.95 12.73 -8.77
N ALA A 42 8.85 13.23 -9.63
CA ALA A 42 8.50 13.63 -10.99
C ALA A 42 7.98 12.48 -11.87
N LEU A 43 8.23 11.22 -11.48
CA LEU A 43 7.68 10.04 -12.16
C LEU A 43 6.26 9.69 -11.68
N PHE A 44 5.81 10.23 -10.55
CA PHE A 44 4.56 9.83 -9.90
C PHE A 44 3.34 10.19 -10.75
N GLY A 45 2.28 9.38 -10.60
CA GLY A 45 1.02 9.51 -11.34
C GLY A 45 0.56 8.19 -11.96
N PRO A 46 1.42 7.45 -12.70
CA PRO A 46 1.17 6.07 -13.12
C PRO A 46 1.39 5.08 -11.96
N THR A 47 1.12 3.80 -12.21
CA THR A 47 1.53 2.73 -11.28
C THR A 47 3.05 2.55 -11.27
N GLU A 48 3.60 1.96 -10.22
CA GLU A 48 5.03 1.70 -10.08
C GLU A 48 5.55 0.83 -11.24
N THR A 49 4.75 -0.14 -11.67
CA THR A 49 5.03 -0.97 -12.83
C THR A 49 5.23 -0.12 -14.08
N GLU A 50 4.31 0.80 -14.37
CA GLU A 50 4.39 1.66 -15.54
C GLU A 50 5.54 2.67 -15.42
N MET A 51 5.80 3.19 -14.22
CA MET A 51 6.93 4.08 -13.97
C MET A 51 8.26 3.39 -14.26
N ILE A 52 8.46 2.16 -13.78
CA ILE A 52 9.68 1.36 -14.02
C ILE A 52 9.81 1.03 -15.51
N ARG A 53 8.73 0.54 -16.14
CA ARG A 53 8.73 0.15 -17.55
C ARG A 53 9.03 1.31 -18.50
N LYS A 54 8.60 2.53 -18.15
CA LYS A 54 8.89 3.74 -18.94
C LYS A 54 10.36 4.16 -18.91
N GLN A 55 11.11 3.78 -17.88
CA GLN A 55 12.53 4.14 -17.74
C GLN A 55 13.47 3.07 -18.30
N LEU A 56 13.01 1.83 -18.47
CA LEU A 56 13.85 0.69 -18.78
C LEU A 56 13.50 0.04 -20.13
N PRO A 57 14.48 -0.55 -20.82
CA PRO A 57 14.21 -1.35 -22.02
C PRO A 57 13.41 -2.60 -21.65
N ILE A 58 12.60 -3.11 -22.60
CA ILE A 58 11.67 -4.23 -22.38
C ILE A 58 12.33 -5.47 -21.76
N HIS A 59 13.56 -5.79 -22.14
CA HIS A 59 14.27 -6.97 -21.62
C HIS A 59 14.65 -6.87 -20.13
N GLU A 60 14.69 -5.66 -19.56
CA GLU A 60 14.99 -5.44 -18.13
C GLU A 60 13.73 -5.40 -17.25
N HIS A 61 12.52 -5.33 -17.83
CA HIS A 61 11.29 -5.05 -17.09
C HIS A 61 11.04 -6.05 -15.95
N GLU A 62 11.08 -7.35 -16.23
CA GLU A 62 10.77 -8.38 -15.22
C GLU A 62 11.80 -8.39 -14.09
N ALA A 63 13.09 -8.27 -14.42
CA ALA A 63 14.16 -8.24 -13.44
C ALA A 63 14.05 -6.99 -12.54
N ALA A 64 13.75 -5.83 -13.12
CA ALA A 64 13.62 -4.57 -12.39
C ALA A 64 12.37 -4.52 -11.50
N LEU A 65 11.25 -5.06 -11.96
CA LEU A 65 10.03 -5.17 -11.15
C LEU A 65 10.23 -6.12 -9.98
N THR A 66 10.86 -7.28 -10.23
CA THR A 66 11.20 -8.24 -9.17
C THR A 66 12.08 -7.57 -8.11
N HIS A 67 13.15 -6.90 -8.54
CA HIS A 67 14.06 -6.19 -7.62
C HIS A 67 13.35 -5.07 -6.84
N PHE A 68 12.48 -4.29 -7.49
CA PHE A 68 11.69 -3.25 -6.83
C PHE A 68 10.80 -3.84 -5.73
N PHE A 69 10.00 -4.86 -6.05
CA PHE A 69 9.07 -5.45 -5.09
C PHE A 69 9.78 -6.21 -3.97
N ASP A 70 10.94 -6.81 -4.24
CA ASP A 70 11.76 -7.46 -3.22
C ASP A 70 12.27 -6.42 -2.20
N VAL A 71 12.85 -5.30 -2.68
CA VAL A 71 13.33 -4.22 -1.80
C VAL A 71 12.17 -3.64 -1.01
N TYR A 72 11.08 -3.28 -1.67
CA TYR A 72 9.89 -2.72 -1.02
C TYR A 72 9.32 -3.65 0.04
N THR A 73 9.14 -4.94 -0.28
CA THR A 73 8.57 -5.93 0.66
C THR A 73 9.48 -6.16 1.86
N ASN A 74 10.78 -6.28 1.65
CA ASN A 74 11.74 -6.51 2.73
C ASN A 74 11.83 -5.32 3.68
N GLU A 75 11.87 -4.09 3.16
CA GLU A 75 11.88 -2.89 4.00
C GLU A 75 10.53 -2.70 4.72
N HIS A 76 9.42 -3.00 4.06
CA HIS A 76 8.09 -2.93 4.67
C HIS A 76 7.92 -3.93 5.82
N GLN A 77 8.50 -5.13 5.73
CA GLN A 77 8.48 -6.11 6.84
C GLN A 77 9.27 -5.64 8.07
N GLN A 78 10.25 -4.77 7.88
CA GLN A 78 11.10 -4.22 8.95
C GLN A 78 10.49 -2.97 9.59
N LEU A 79 9.46 -2.37 8.97
CA LEU A 79 8.88 -1.13 9.42
C LEU A 79 8.06 -1.33 10.70
N GLN A 80 8.47 -0.65 11.77
CA GLN A 80 7.69 -0.51 13.00
C GLN A 80 7.28 0.96 13.16
N ASN A 81 5.97 1.23 13.23
CA ASN A 81 5.48 2.60 13.40
C ASN A 81 4.42 2.73 14.51
N PRO A 82 4.82 2.58 15.78
CA PRO A 82 3.90 2.73 16.91
C PRO A 82 3.28 4.13 17.00
N ALA A 83 3.99 5.17 16.55
CA ALA A 83 3.47 6.54 16.54
C ALA A 83 2.32 6.72 15.53
N GLY A 84 2.42 6.12 14.34
CA GLY A 84 1.34 6.09 13.35
C GLY A 84 0.09 5.40 13.90
N ILE A 85 0.27 4.25 14.55
CA ILE A 85 -0.84 3.54 15.22
C ILE A 85 -1.54 4.44 16.24
N ILE A 86 -0.79 5.10 17.13
CA ILE A 86 -1.37 5.99 18.16
C ILE A 86 -2.15 7.14 17.51
N ARG A 87 -1.59 7.78 16.48
CA ARG A 87 -2.28 8.88 15.77
C ARG A 87 -3.56 8.42 15.10
N MET A 88 -3.55 7.22 14.51
CA MET A 88 -4.75 6.65 13.89
C MET A 88 -5.82 6.35 14.95
N LEU A 89 -5.44 5.81 16.11
CA LEU A 89 -6.37 5.58 17.22
C LEU A 89 -7.01 6.91 17.68
N ASP A 90 -6.21 7.97 17.84
CA ASP A 90 -6.71 9.30 18.18
C ASP A 90 -7.70 9.84 17.12
N ALA A 91 -7.39 9.64 15.83
CA ALA A 91 -8.25 10.03 14.73
C ALA A 91 -9.59 9.27 14.73
N PHE A 92 -9.59 7.97 14.99
CA PHE A 92 -10.82 7.19 15.11
C PHE A 92 -11.68 7.65 16.27
N LEU A 93 -11.09 7.87 17.46
CA LEU A 93 -11.82 8.35 18.61
C LEU A 93 -12.44 9.73 18.35
N ALA A 94 -11.71 10.62 17.68
CA ALA A 94 -12.21 11.93 17.28
C ALA A 94 -13.37 11.83 16.28
N ALA A 95 -13.24 11.00 15.24
CA ALA A 95 -14.26 10.79 14.23
C ALA A 95 -15.55 10.19 14.83
N MET A 96 -15.42 9.17 15.69
CA MET A 96 -16.57 8.57 16.37
C MET A 96 -17.31 9.57 17.25
N LYS A 97 -16.58 10.43 17.97
CA LYS A 97 -17.18 11.52 18.76
C LYS A 97 -17.99 12.48 17.89
N GLN A 98 -17.47 12.86 16.72
CA GLN A 98 -18.17 13.75 15.78
C GLN A 98 -19.41 13.08 15.15
N LEU A 99 -19.34 11.78 14.90
CA LEU A 99 -20.42 11.01 14.28
C LEU A 99 -21.45 10.50 15.30
N HIS A 100 -21.28 10.80 16.59
CA HIS A 100 -22.08 10.25 17.69
C HIS A 100 -22.17 8.71 17.64
N ALA A 101 -21.08 8.07 17.21
CA ALA A 101 -20.98 6.62 17.05
C ALA A 101 -20.26 5.98 18.23
N THR A 102 -20.64 4.75 18.58
CA THR A 102 -19.96 3.94 19.59
C THR A 102 -19.11 2.85 18.94
N PRO A 103 -18.13 2.26 19.64
CA PRO A 103 -17.31 1.17 19.10
C PRO A 103 -18.17 -0.02 18.62
N GLU A 104 -19.27 -0.30 19.31
CA GLU A 104 -20.18 -1.41 19.02
C GLU A 104 -20.97 -1.21 17.71
N GLU A 105 -21.17 0.04 17.30
CA GLU A 105 -21.86 0.40 16.06
C GLU A 105 -20.89 0.74 14.91
N THR A 106 -19.58 0.65 15.16
CA THR A 106 -18.54 1.07 14.22
C THR A 106 -17.74 -0.12 13.71
N ILE A 107 -17.60 -0.22 12.39
CA ILE A 107 -16.76 -1.21 11.72
C ILE A 107 -15.55 -0.50 11.12
N PHE A 108 -14.36 -1.01 11.43
CA PHE A 108 -13.13 -0.60 10.76
C PHE A 108 -12.77 -1.55 9.63
N VAL A 109 -12.42 -1.00 8.48
CA VAL A 109 -11.97 -1.75 7.30
C VAL A 109 -10.57 -1.28 6.93
N GLY A 110 -9.63 -2.20 6.88
CA GLY A 110 -8.26 -1.94 6.42
C GLY A 110 -7.70 -3.11 5.62
N ASP A 111 -6.57 -2.88 4.98
CA ASP A 111 -5.96 -3.80 4.01
C ASP A 111 -4.65 -4.43 4.50
N SER A 112 -4.25 -4.13 5.73
CA SER A 112 -3.03 -4.64 6.35
C SER A 112 -3.25 -5.26 7.74
N ASP A 113 -2.24 -6.01 8.21
CA ASP A 113 -2.21 -6.54 9.58
C ASP A 113 -2.21 -5.40 10.61
N ALA A 114 -1.56 -4.28 10.27
CA ALA A 114 -1.46 -3.12 11.15
C ALA A 114 -2.84 -2.49 11.39
N ASP A 115 -3.67 -2.40 10.35
CA ASP A 115 -5.07 -1.97 10.45
C ASP A 115 -5.86 -2.90 11.35
N THR A 116 -5.68 -4.21 11.16
CA THR A 116 -6.37 -5.23 11.96
C THR A 116 -6.00 -5.12 13.44
N ILE A 117 -4.72 -4.90 13.74
CA ILE A 117 -4.22 -4.71 15.12
C ILE A 117 -4.80 -3.43 15.72
N ALA A 118 -4.74 -2.32 15.00
CA ALA A 118 -5.17 -1.03 15.50
C ALA A 118 -6.70 -0.96 15.68
N GLY A 119 -7.48 -1.47 14.73
CA GLY A 119 -8.95 -1.55 14.85
C GLY A 119 -9.37 -2.37 16.07
N ARG A 120 -8.72 -3.51 16.32
CA ARG A 120 -8.96 -4.31 17.54
C ARG A 120 -8.53 -3.58 18.81
N ALA A 121 -7.38 -2.89 18.79
CA ALA A 121 -6.91 -2.11 19.93
C ALA A 121 -7.86 -0.95 20.28
N ALA A 122 -8.54 -0.38 19.29
CA ALA A 122 -9.61 0.61 19.47
C ALA A 122 -10.95 0.02 19.95
N GLY A 123 -11.05 -1.31 20.10
CA GLY A 123 -12.30 -1.99 20.46
C GLY A 123 -13.31 -2.10 19.31
N LEU A 124 -12.88 -1.88 18.07
CA LEU A 124 -13.74 -1.87 16.89
C LEU A 124 -13.89 -3.26 16.29
N LYS A 125 -15.08 -3.53 15.75
CA LYS A 125 -15.26 -4.68 14.85
C LYS A 125 -14.43 -4.43 13.59
N THR A 126 -13.46 -5.29 13.31
CA THR A 126 -12.47 -5.04 12.24
C THR A 126 -12.57 -6.09 11.13
N VAL A 127 -12.56 -5.64 9.88
CA VAL A 127 -12.53 -6.49 8.68
C VAL A 127 -11.24 -6.19 7.90
N GLY A 128 -10.37 -7.19 7.77
CA GLY A 128 -9.18 -7.10 6.92
C GLY A 128 -9.51 -7.48 5.47
N LEU A 129 -8.98 -6.72 4.51
CA LEU A 129 -9.02 -7.09 3.10
C LEU A 129 -7.79 -7.95 2.76
N GLU A 130 -8.02 -9.20 2.39
CA GLU A 130 -6.94 -10.06 1.90
C GLU A 130 -6.61 -9.67 0.45
N LYS A 131 -5.45 -9.04 0.23
CA LYS A 131 -4.94 -8.81 -1.12
C LYS A 131 -4.64 -10.17 -1.74
N ARG A 132 -5.50 -10.63 -2.67
CA ARG A 132 -5.24 -11.82 -3.48
C ARG A 132 -3.88 -11.62 -4.16
N ARG A 133 -2.85 -12.36 -3.73
CA ARG A 133 -1.54 -12.37 -4.39
C ARG A 133 -1.75 -12.77 -5.85
N VAL A 134 -1.66 -11.80 -6.76
CA VAL A 134 -1.48 -12.11 -8.18
C VAL A 134 -0.05 -12.59 -8.28
N ARG A 135 0.15 -13.91 -8.47
CA ARG A 135 1.46 -14.43 -8.84
C ARG A 135 1.83 -13.79 -10.19
N PRO A 136 2.99 -13.14 -10.34
CA PRO A 136 3.46 -12.66 -11.63
C PRO A 136 3.84 -13.88 -12.48
N HIS A 137 2.83 -14.60 -12.98
CA HIS A 137 2.94 -15.52 -14.13
C HIS A 137 1.65 -16.23 -14.55
N GLU A 138 0.48 -15.96 -13.94
CA GLU A 138 -0.78 -16.44 -14.53
C GLU A 138 -1.21 -15.49 -15.65
N SER A 139 -0.75 -15.80 -16.87
CA SER A 139 -1.31 -15.27 -18.11
C SER A 139 -2.82 -15.53 -18.11
N THR A 140 -3.61 -14.48 -17.90
CA THR A 140 -5.06 -14.52 -18.12
C THR A 140 -5.33 -14.32 -19.61
N SER A 141 -5.02 -15.34 -20.42
CA SER A 141 -5.43 -15.36 -21.83
C SER A 141 -6.85 -15.92 -22.06
N ASP A 142 -7.53 -16.46 -21.04
CA ASP A 142 -8.77 -17.22 -21.26
C ASP A 142 -9.89 -16.95 -20.24
N ALA A 143 -10.05 -15.71 -19.77
CA ALA A 143 -11.26 -15.32 -19.05
C ALA A 143 -12.22 -14.59 -20.02
N PRO A 144 -13.39 -15.17 -20.39
CA PRO A 144 -14.34 -14.47 -21.24
C PRO A 144 -14.92 -13.27 -20.49
N PHE A 145 -14.84 -12.08 -21.10
CA PHE A 145 -15.51 -10.88 -20.62
C PHE A 145 -17.02 -11.12 -20.49
N PRO A 146 -17.65 -10.84 -19.33
CA PRO A 146 -19.10 -10.85 -19.25
C PRO A 146 -19.67 -9.70 -20.08
N SER A 147 -20.46 -10.05 -21.10
CA SER A 147 -21.23 -9.10 -21.88
C SER A 147 -22.45 -8.68 -21.06
N PHE A 148 -22.59 -7.39 -20.78
CA PHE A 148 -23.84 -6.83 -20.24
C PHE A 148 -24.78 -6.53 -21.42
N TYR A 149 -25.92 -7.23 -21.46
CA TYR A 149 -27.15 -6.77 -22.10
C TYR A 149 -28.16 -6.46 -21.00
#